data_AF-V4U901-F1
#
_entry.id   AF-V4U901-F1
#
_cell.length_a   1.000
_cell.length_b   1.000
_cell.length_c   1.000
_cell.angle_alpha   90.00
_cell.angle_beta   90.00
_cell.angle_gamma   90.00
#
_symmetry.space_group_name_H-M   'P 1'
#
loop_
_entity.id
_entity.type
_entity.pdbx_description
1 polymer ?
#
loop_
_entity_poly.entity_id
_entity_poly.type
_entity_poly.pdbx_seq_one_letter_code
_entity_poly.pdbx_strand_id
1 'polypeptide(L)'
;MDRWSGILRIPLNPNTNTFYRIGASLCLSSSSKTKTKALAVPSANAIFFNGDRVEGTGNPVIEKLSDLQNIADILVSKFGASVNAWVIDACVHNGPFAIYNDFVPNLNSRGEPKSYSPIGFPASTATVSLLSNCLQE
;
A
#
# COMPACT_ATOMS: atom_id res chain seq x y z
N MET A 1 5.64 -7.39 -19.93
CA MET A 1 6.27 -7.69 -18.63
C MET A 1 5.24 -8.45 -17.84
N ASP A 2 5.58 -9.63 -17.32
CA ASP A 2 4.65 -10.36 -16.48
C ASP A 2 4.48 -9.64 -15.15
N ARG A 3 3.37 -9.88 -14.45
CA ARG A 3 3.08 -9.23 -13.18
C ARG A 3 2.54 -10.21 -12.16
N TRP A 4 2.88 -9.95 -10.91
CA TRP A 4 2.21 -10.53 -9.77
C TRP A 4 1.29 -9.46 -9.18
N SER A 5 0.03 -9.80 -8.92
CA SER A 5 -0.90 -8.92 -8.21
C SER A 5 -1.52 -9.69 -7.05
N GLY A 6 -1.68 -9.04 -5.90
CA GLY A 6 -2.27 -9.66 -4.72
C GLY A 6 -2.39 -8.69 -3.54
N ILE A 7 -3.02 -9.17 -2.47
CA ILE A 7 -3.15 -8.44 -1.21
C ILE A 7 -2.21 -9.08 -0.18
N LEU A 8 -1.29 -8.29 0.36
CA LEU A 8 -0.39 -8.68 1.44
C LEU A 8 -0.89 -8.16 2.79
N ARG A 9 -0.56 -8.86 3.87
CA ARG A 9 -0.91 -8.47 5.25
C ARG A 9 0.35 -8.30 6.07
N ILE A 10 0.87 -7.07 6.11
CA ILE A 10 2.22 -6.82 6.57
C ILE A 10 2.21 -6.14 7.94
N PRO A 11 2.92 -6.68 8.95
CA PRO A 11 3.17 -5.96 10.18
C PRO A 11 4.23 -4.88 9.93
N LEU A 12 4.02 -3.68 10.46
CA LEU A 12 5.04 -2.63 10.38
C LEU A 12 6.17 -2.87 11.39
N ASN A 13 5.83 -3.35 12.59
CA ASN A 13 6.77 -3.71 13.63
C ASN A 13 6.49 -5.15 14.09
N PRO A 14 7.52 -6.02 14.20
CA PRO A 14 7.35 -7.42 14.63
C PRO A 14 6.66 -7.58 15.99
N ASN A 15 6.69 -6.55 16.85
CA ASN A 15 6.09 -6.57 18.18
C ASN A 15 4.65 -6.01 18.23
N THR A 16 4.07 -5.65 17.08
CA THR A 16 2.71 -5.07 17.01
C THR A 16 1.72 -6.07 16.44
N ASN A 17 0.50 -6.09 16.98
CA ASN A 17 -0.62 -6.87 16.43
C ASN A 17 -1.35 -6.16 15.30
N THR A 18 -0.87 -4.98 14.89
CA THR A 18 -1.48 -4.18 13.82
C THR A 18 -0.88 -4.59 12.49
N PHE A 19 -1.74 -4.95 11.53
CA PHE A 19 -1.33 -5.33 10.18
C PHE A 19 -1.91 -4.37 9.16
N TYR A 20 -1.08 -3.96 8.22
CA TYR A 20 -1.50 -3.20 7.05
C TYR A 20 -1.90 -4.16 5.93
N ARG A 21 -3.05 -3.89 5.29
CA ARG A 21 -3.42 -4.56 4.04
C ARG A 21 -2.84 -3.76 2.89
N ILE A 22 -2.11 -4.42 2.00
CA ILE A 22 -1.43 -3.76 0.89
C ILE A 22 -1.83 -4.45 -0.39
N GLY A 23 -2.58 -3.77 -1.25
CA GLY A 23 -2.78 -4.18 -2.63
C GLY A 23 -1.52 -3.89 -3.42
N ALA A 24 -0.86 -4.93 -3.90
CA ALA A 24 0.39 -4.81 -4.65
C ALA A 24 0.20 -5.34 -6.07
N SER A 25 0.81 -4.64 -7.03
CA SER A 25 1.01 -5.14 -8.39
C SER A 25 2.48 -4.92 -8.75
N LEU A 26 3.22 -6.01 -8.93
CA LEU A 26 4.67 -6.02 -9.04
C LEU A 26 5.14 -6.57 -10.38
N CYS A 27 6.13 -5.90 -10.96
CA CYS A 27 6.82 -6.31 -12.17
C CYS A 27 7.57 -7.64 -11.96
N LEU A 28 7.38 -8.58 -12.87
CA LEU A 28 8.15 -9.84 -12.93
C LEU A 28 9.07 -9.86 -14.15
N SER A 29 10.25 -10.40 -13.95
CA SER A 29 11.21 -10.67 -15.00
C SER A 29 10.78 -11.91 -15.80
N SER A 30 10.85 -11.80 -17.12
CA SER A 30 10.65 -12.92 -18.02
C SER A 30 11.99 -13.59 -18.32
N SER A 31 12.53 -14.38 -17.39
CA SER A 31 13.72 -15.20 -17.68
C SER A 31 13.30 -16.51 -18.33
N SER A 32 13.72 -16.75 -19.58
CA SER A 32 13.38 -17.99 -20.30
C SER A 32 14.15 -19.23 -19.83
N LYS A 33 15.15 -19.06 -18.95
CA LYS A 33 16.09 -20.14 -18.56
C LYS A 33 15.75 -20.80 -17.22
N THR A 34 14.86 -20.23 -16.41
CA THR A 34 14.44 -20.78 -15.12
C THR A 34 12.94 -20.55 -14.94
N LYS A 35 12.18 -21.59 -14.59
CA LYS A 35 10.72 -21.51 -14.35
C LYS A 35 10.33 -20.62 -13.14
N THR A 36 11.30 -20.04 -12.45
CA THR A 36 11.11 -19.06 -11.38
C THR A 36 11.09 -17.65 -11.94
N LYS A 37 9.92 -17.01 -11.91
CA LYS A 37 9.78 -15.59 -12.20
C LYS A 37 10.32 -14.79 -11.01
N ALA A 38 11.45 -14.10 -11.18
CA ALA A 38 11.98 -13.17 -10.19
C ALA A 38 11.34 -11.78 -10.35
N LEU A 39 11.32 -10.97 -9.28
CA LEU A 39 10.90 -9.57 -9.36
C LEU A 39 11.80 -8.80 -10.34
N ALA A 40 11.19 -8.02 -11.23
CA ALA A 40 11.90 -7.12 -12.13
C ALA A 40 12.08 -5.75 -11.48
N VAL A 41 13.16 -5.06 -11.86
CA VAL A 41 13.39 -3.66 -11.46
C VAL A 41 12.36 -2.77 -12.17
N PRO A 42 11.45 -2.09 -11.44
CA PRO A 42 10.49 -1.19 -12.06
C PRO A 42 11.15 0.14 -12.45
N SER A 43 10.53 0.88 -13.37
CA SER A 43 10.95 2.25 -13.69
C SER A 43 10.54 3.25 -12.59
N ALA A 44 9.49 2.94 -11.83
CA ALA A 44 9.03 3.74 -10.70
C ALA A 44 8.16 2.89 -9.75
N ASN A 45 7.94 3.39 -8.54
CA ASN A 45 6.95 2.86 -7.60
C ASN A 45 5.84 3.91 -7.43
N ALA A 46 4.60 3.55 -7.75
CA ALA A 46 3.41 4.32 -7.43
C ALA A 46 2.89 3.87 -6.06
N ILE A 47 2.87 4.78 -5.09
CA ILE A 47 2.41 4.51 -3.72
C ILE A 47 1.14 5.32 -3.51
N PHE A 48 0.05 4.63 -3.19
CA PHE A 48 -1.26 5.23 -2.93
C PHE A 48 -1.70 4.85 -1.53
N PHE A 49 -1.98 5.86 -0.71
CA PHE A 49 -2.55 5.69 0.63
C PHE A 49 -4.05 5.75 0.52
N ASN A 50 -4.71 4.60 0.71
CA ASN A 50 -6.15 4.52 0.62
C ASN A 50 -6.80 5.18 1.85
N GLY A 51 -7.83 5.98 1.57
CA GLY A 51 -8.61 6.66 2.57
C GLY A 51 -9.80 5.81 3.03
N ASP A 52 -10.94 6.47 3.20
CA ASP A 52 -12.18 5.80 3.53
C ASP A 52 -12.63 4.87 2.40
N ARG A 53 -13.17 3.70 2.77
CA ARG A 53 -13.73 2.76 1.81
C ARG A 53 -15.07 3.28 1.30
N VAL A 54 -15.22 3.32 -0.01
CA VAL A 54 -16.42 3.80 -0.72
C VAL A 54 -17.31 2.64 -1.17
N GLU A 55 -17.57 1.69 -0.27
CA GLU A 55 -18.45 0.53 -0.54
C GLU A 55 -19.94 0.87 -0.29
N GLY A 56 -20.84 0.15 -0.96
CA GLY A 56 -22.29 0.25 -0.70
C GLY A 56 -22.98 1.45 -1.35
N THR A 57 -22.35 2.08 -2.33
CA THR A 57 -22.91 3.16 -3.15
C THR A 57 -23.86 2.66 -4.24
N GLY A 58 -23.75 1.38 -4.62
CA GLY A 58 -24.51 0.76 -5.73
C GLY A 58 -24.02 1.16 -7.12
N ASN A 59 -23.01 2.04 -7.22
CA ASN A 59 -22.39 2.39 -8.50
C ASN A 59 -21.19 1.46 -8.78
N PRO A 60 -21.23 0.64 -9.84
CA PRO A 60 -20.21 -0.38 -10.08
C PRO A 60 -18.81 0.18 -10.34
N VAL A 61 -18.68 1.45 -10.73
CA VAL A 61 -17.38 2.12 -10.89
C VAL A 61 -16.80 2.50 -9.54
N ILE A 62 -17.65 3.00 -8.63
CA ILE A 62 -17.24 3.39 -7.28
C ILE A 62 -16.95 2.16 -6.43
N GLU A 63 -17.78 1.11 -6.53
CA GLU A 63 -17.56 -0.16 -5.82
C GLU A 63 -16.19 -0.77 -6.15
N LYS A 64 -15.70 -0.65 -7.40
CA LYS A 64 -14.37 -1.14 -7.78
C LYS A 64 -13.23 -0.48 -7.01
N LEU A 65 -13.43 0.75 -6.53
CA LEU A 65 -12.46 1.49 -5.73
C LEU A 65 -12.45 1.06 -4.25
N SER A 66 -13.34 0.15 -3.83
CA SER A 66 -13.26 -0.46 -2.50
C SER A 66 -12.25 -1.62 -2.45
N ASP A 67 -11.84 -2.16 -3.59
CA ASP A 67 -10.89 -3.26 -3.70
C ASP A 67 -9.47 -2.75 -4.00
N LEU A 68 -8.53 -3.10 -3.11
CA LEU A 68 -7.15 -2.61 -3.17
C LEU A 68 -6.41 -3.11 -4.42
N GLN A 69 -6.72 -4.32 -4.89
CA GLN A 69 -6.07 -4.90 -6.06
C GLN A 69 -6.56 -4.21 -7.33
N ASN A 70 -7.87 -3.94 -7.44
CA ASN A 70 -8.44 -3.14 -8.52
C ASN A 70 -7.83 -1.73 -8.57
N ILE A 71 -7.64 -1.07 -7.42
CA ILE A 71 -6.95 0.24 -7.38
C ILE A 71 -5.52 0.10 -7.91
N ALA A 72 -4.77 -0.94 -7.48
CA ALA A 72 -3.40 -1.17 -7.93
C ALA A 72 -3.35 -1.37 -9.45
N ASP A 73 -4.26 -2.17 -10.01
CA ASP A 73 -4.34 -2.41 -11.45
C ASP A 73 -4.73 -1.14 -12.22
N ILE A 74 -5.61 -0.29 -11.66
CA ILE A 74 -5.91 1.03 -12.21
C ILE A 74 -4.65 1.90 -12.26
N LEU A 75 -3.87 1.97 -11.17
CA LEU A 75 -2.62 2.74 -11.14
C LEU A 75 -1.64 2.26 -12.21
N VAL A 76 -1.46 0.95 -12.35
CA VAL A 76 -0.60 0.37 -13.41
C VAL A 76 -1.11 0.74 -14.80
N SER A 77 -2.42 0.70 -15.02
CA SER A 77 -3.01 1.07 -16.33
C SER A 77 -2.77 2.54 -16.70
N LYS A 78 -2.63 3.43 -15.69
CA LYS A 78 -2.42 4.86 -15.89
C LYS A 78 -0.95 5.25 -15.99
N PHE A 79 -0.08 4.67 -15.17
CA PHE A 79 1.34 5.00 -15.13
C PHE A 79 2.19 4.15 -16.09
N GLY A 80 1.70 2.98 -16.50
CA GLY A 80 2.36 2.10 -17.46
C GLY A 80 2.91 0.81 -16.85
N ALA A 81 3.16 -0.16 -17.72
CA ALA A 81 3.44 -1.54 -17.33
C ALA A 81 4.80 -1.78 -16.62
N SER A 82 5.70 -0.80 -16.61
CA SER A 82 7.01 -0.87 -15.94
C SER A 82 6.98 -0.34 -14.49
N VAL A 83 5.83 0.07 -13.98
CA VAL A 83 5.66 0.62 -12.63
C VAL A 83 5.17 -0.45 -11.66
N ASN A 84 5.72 -0.48 -10.45
CA ASN A 84 5.12 -1.22 -9.33
C ASN A 84 4.06 -0.35 -8.66
N ALA A 85 2.88 -0.90 -8.38
CA ALA A 85 1.83 -0.19 -7.67
C ALA A 85 1.64 -0.79 -6.27
N TRP A 86 1.53 0.10 -5.28
CA TRP A 86 1.36 -0.22 -3.87
C TRP A 86 0.19 0.61 -3.33
N VAL A 87 -0.88 -0.06 -2.94
CA VAL A 87 -2.09 0.55 -2.38
C VAL A 87 -2.15 0.14 -0.91
N ILE A 88 -1.78 1.07 -0.04
CA ILE A 88 -1.72 0.82 1.40
C ILE A 88 -3.08 1.18 1.98
N ASP A 89 -3.74 0.22 2.62
CA ASP A 89 -4.99 0.43 3.34
C ASP A 89 -4.70 1.03 4.71
N ALA A 90 -5.50 2.01 5.14
CA ALA A 90 -5.34 2.57 6.46
C ALA A 90 -5.91 1.62 7.53
N CYS A 91 -5.17 1.44 8.61
CA CYS A 91 -5.56 0.52 9.69
C CYS A 91 -6.62 1.09 10.62
N VAL A 92 -6.75 2.43 10.70
CA VAL A 92 -7.64 3.10 11.66
C VAL A 92 -8.36 4.28 10.99
N HIS A 93 -9.69 4.24 11.02
CA HIS A 93 -10.56 5.34 10.63
C HIS A 93 -11.22 5.88 11.90
N ASN A 94 -10.83 7.07 12.33
CA ASN A 94 -11.61 7.80 13.32
C ASN A 94 -11.68 9.27 12.92
N GLY A 95 -12.82 9.66 12.36
CA GLY A 95 -13.02 10.96 11.72
C GLY A 95 -13.07 10.87 10.18
N PRO A 96 -13.25 12.00 9.47
CA PRO A 96 -13.39 12.04 8.00
C PRO A 96 -12.06 11.83 7.25
N PHE A 97 -11.04 11.28 7.93
CA PHE A 97 -9.73 11.04 7.38
C PHE A 97 -9.15 9.74 7.94
N ALA A 98 -8.58 8.96 7.04
CA ALA A 98 -7.83 7.76 7.35
C ALA A 98 -6.49 8.12 8.00
N ILE A 99 -6.14 7.47 9.11
CA ILE A 99 -4.90 7.76 9.85
C ILE A 99 -4.01 6.53 9.86
N TYR A 100 -2.78 6.73 9.39
CA TYR A 100 -1.72 5.75 9.45
C TYR A 100 -0.98 5.97 10.76
N ASN A 101 -1.47 5.35 11.84
CA ASN A 101 -1.02 5.70 13.19
C ASN A 101 0.50 5.61 13.36
N ASP A 102 1.11 4.59 12.77
CA ASP A 102 2.54 4.40 12.87
C ASP A 102 3.38 5.36 12.01
N PHE A 103 2.74 6.12 11.13
CA PHE A 103 3.38 7.13 10.28
C PHE A 103 3.38 8.50 10.98
N VAL A 104 2.55 8.66 12.04
CA VAL A 104 2.36 9.92 12.74
C VAL A 104 2.59 9.73 14.25
N PRO A 105 3.72 10.20 14.80
CA PRO A 105 4.18 9.79 16.14
C PRO A 105 3.36 10.36 17.31
N ASN A 106 2.47 11.33 17.10
CA ASN A 106 1.81 12.08 18.18
C ASN A 106 0.29 12.16 17.98
N LEU A 107 -0.41 11.08 18.30
CA LEU A 107 -1.87 11.03 18.23
C LEU A 107 -2.53 11.28 19.59
N ASN A 108 -3.77 11.77 19.58
CA ASN A 108 -4.61 11.81 20.77
C ASN A 108 -5.38 10.49 20.96
N SER A 109 -6.21 10.39 22.01
CA SER A 109 -7.02 9.19 22.29
C SER A 109 -8.07 8.87 21.23
N ARG A 110 -8.31 9.79 20.28
CA ARG A 110 -9.19 9.61 19.13
C ARG A 110 -8.39 9.29 17.86
N GLY A 111 -7.07 9.15 17.93
CA GLY A 111 -6.22 8.92 16.76
C GLY A 111 -5.88 10.18 15.99
N GLU A 112 -6.36 11.36 16.37
CA GLU A 112 -6.08 12.60 15.63
C GLU A 112 -4.66 13.09 15.91
N PRO A 113 -3.92 13.59 14.90
CA PRO A 113 -2.59 14.14 15.09
C PRO A 113 -2.65 15.42 15.93
N LYS A 114 -1.94 15.45 17.07
CA LYS A 114 -1.79 16.66 17.90
C LYS A 114 -0.93 17.71 17.19
N SER A 115 0.15 17.26 16.55
CA SER A 115 1.03 18.04 15.69
C SER A 115 1.87 17.10 14.84
N TYR A 116 2.25 17.54 13.64
CA TYR A 116 3.19 16.78 12.80
C TYR A 116 4.61 17.30 13.02
N SER A 117 5.53 16.41 13.42
CA SER A 117 6.96 16.67 13.45
C SER A 117 7.67 15.84 12.37
N PRO A 118 8.32 16.46 11.38
CA PRO A 118 9.04 15.73 10.34
C PRO A 118 10.42 15.21 10.78
N ILE A 119 10.83 15.47 12.04
CA ILE A 119 12.13 15.05 12.56
C ILE A 119 12.24 13.53 12.47
N GLY A 120 13.29 13.03 11.80
CA GLY A 120 13.50 11.60 11.58
C GLY A 120 12.66 10.98 10.46
N PHE A 121 11.91 11.78 9.70
CA PHE A 121 11.08 11.35 8.56
C PHE A 121 10.20 10.12 8.87
N PRO A 122 9.33 10.19 9.90
CA PRO A 122 8.60 9.01 10.38
C PRO A 122 7.73 8.36 9.30
N ALA A 123 7.03 9.16 8.49
CA ALA A 123 6.16 8.64 7.43
C ALA A 123 6.94 7.93 6.31
N SER A 124 8.07 8.49 5.84
CA SER A 124 8.86 7.84 4.79
C SER A 124 9.56 6.60 5.31
N THR A 125 10.08 6.65 6.54
CA THR A 125 10.72 5.50 7.19
C THR A 125 9.72 4.36 7.35
N ALA A 126 8.52 4.64 7.85
CA ALA A 126 7.44 3.67 7.96
C ALA A 126 7.04 3.10 6.59
N THR A 127 6.92 3.94 5.57
CA THR A 127 6.61 3.50 4.20
C THR A 127 7.68 2.53 3.67
N VAL A 128 8.95 2.90 3.79
CA VAL A 128 10.07 2.07 3.30
C VAL A 128 10.13 0.74 4.05
N SER A 129 9.99 0.75 5.38
CA SER A 129 9.94 -0.47 6.20
C SER A 129 8.77 -1.37 5.77
N LEU A 130 7.59 -0.80 5.55
CA LEU A 130 6.42 -1.55 5.14
C LEU A 130 6.59 -2.23 3.78
N LEU A 131 7.07 -1.48 2.78
CA LEU A 131 7.32 -2.02 1.45
C LEU A 131 8.46 -3.04 1.44
N SER A 132 9.50 -2.84 2.26
CA SER A 132 10.58 -3.81 2.42
C SER A 132 10.07 -5.13 3.00
N ASN A 133 9.19 -5.08 4.01
CA ASN A 133 8.59 -6.28 4.60
C ASN A 133 7.70 -7.02 3.58
N CYS A 134 7.00 -6.31 2.70
CA CYS A 134 6.23 -6.92 1.61
C CYS A 134 7.09 -7.83 0.70
N LEU A 135 8.34 -7.45 0.49
CA LEU A 135 9.26 -8.18 -0.39
C LEU A 135 9.90 -9.40 0.28
N GLN A 136 9.72 -9.55 1.60
CA GLN A 136 10.27 -10.67 2.38
C GLN A 136 9.26 -11.81 2.58
N GLU A 137 7.95 -11.57 2.36
CA GLU A 137 6.93 -12.63 2.29
C GLU A 137 6.98 -13.42 0.98
#